data_AF-A0A9R0XNG7-F1
#
_entry.id   AF-A0A9R0XNG7-F1
#
_cell.length_a   1.000
_cell.length_b   1.000
_cell.length_c   1.000
_cell.angle_alpha   90.00
_cell.angle_beta   90.00
_cell.angle_gamma   90.00
#
_symmetry.space_group_name_H-M   'P 1'
#
loop_
_entity.id
_entity.type
_entity.pdbx_description
1 polymer ?
#
loop_
_entity_poly.entity_id
_entity_poly.type
_entity_poly.pdbx_seq_one_letter_code
_entity_poly.pdbx_strand_id
1 'polypeptide(L)'
;MKLPSLYYLRSSLLTASLAIQLITVAAASGATSSTAALKKYNAMFTFGDSMDETGNICAGSSNKTELNVLTCTHPPYGETYFGRPSCRWCDGRVVVDFIAQALGLPLLPPSKAIGTDFRRGVNMAITGGTAMNFSFYKALGVEDPVWNHGSLDTQIQWFKELLPSICGTEQSCKGYLRKSLFMFGAYGGNDYNVQLLERGLTPEQATNYTPKIVGAIANGVEKLIALGAVHVVVPGIFPTGCLPIFLSLFGDGDLDDTGCLKAYNLLTRYHNSMLRKQVEALQRKHRNSTRLMYADYYGLVYQMVQEPHKFGTY
;
A
#
# COMPACT_ATOMS: atom_id res chain seq x y z
N MET A 1 47.25 13.32 -27.02
CA MET A 1 48.60 13.15 -26.47
C MET A 1 48.52 12.06 -25.42
N LYS A 2 49.10 10.89 -25.75
CA LYS A 2 49.57 9.77 -24.90
C LYS A 2 48.72 9.25 -23.72
N LEU A 3 48.19 8.03 -23.92
CA LEU A 3 48.12 6.95 -22.93
C LEU A 3 49.49 6.58 -22.34
N PRO A 4 49.51 5.90 -21.18
CA PRO A 4 50.18 4.58 -21.04
C PRO A 4 49.26 3.56 -20.31
N SER A 5 48.96 2.34 -20.78
CA SER A 5 49.79 1.10 -20.95
C SER A 5 50.53 0.67 -19.67
N LEU A 6 50.01 -0.28 -18.86
CA LEU A 6 50.03 -1.77 -18.93
C LEU A 6 51.28 -2.45 -18.33
N TYR A 7 51.02 -3.62 -17.71
CA TYR A 7 51.90 -4.69 -17.16
C TYR A 7 52.35 -4.52 -15.68
N TYR A 8 52.09 -5.47 -14.77
CA TYR A 8 52.57 -6.87 -14.79
C TYR A 8 51.58 -7.93 -14.27
N LEU A 9 51.56 -9.09 -14.94
CA LEU A 9 51.14 -10.40 -14.44
C LEU A 9 52.26 -11.04 -13.58
N ARG A 10 51.90 -11.87 -12.59
CA ARG A 10 52.38 -13.27 -12.51
C ARG A 10 51.58 -14.12 -11.51
N SER A 11 51.21 -15.29 -12.01
CA SER A 11 50.62 -16.46 -11.38
C SER A 11 51.63 -17.26 -10.55
N SER A 12 51.15 -18.04 -9.58
CA SER A 12 51.78 -19.28 -9.10
C SER A 12 50.74 -20.16 -8.40
N LEU A 13 50.64 -21.40 -8.88
CA LEU A 13 49.75 -22.49 -8.44
C LEU A 13 50.50 -23.46 -7.51
N LEU A 14 49.69 -24.26 -6.78
CA LEU A 14 49.93 -25.59 -6.20
C LEU A 14 50.73 -25.72 -4.89
N THR A 15 50.05 -26.21 -3.85
CA THR A 15 50.20 -27.62 -3.42
C THR A 15 48.95 -28.11 -2.67
N ALA A 16 48.60 -29.37 -2.94
CA ALA A 16 47.49 -30.12 -2.39
C ALA A 16 47.72 -30.56 -0.93
N SER A 17 46.64 -30.74 -0.18
CA SER A 17 46.54 -31.76 0.87
C SER A 17 45.09 -32.21 1.00
N LEU A 18 44.87 -33.47 0.62
CA LEU A 18 43.64 -34.23 0.82
C LEU A 18 43.38 -34.40 2.33
N ALA A 19 42.17 -34.07 2.77
CA ALA A 19 41.56 -34.72 3.93
C ALA A 19 40.15 -35.14 3.51
N ILE A 20 40.03 -36.41 3.16
CA ILE A 20 38.76 -37.09 2.94
C ILE A 20 38.11 -37.26 4.32
N GLN A 21 37.03 -36.55 4.58
CA GLN A 21 36.06 -36.97 5.58
C GLN A 21 34.75 -37.31 4.88
N LEU A 22 34.47 -38.61 4.84
CA LEU A 22 33.18 -39.21 4.54
C LEU A 22 32.16 -38.65 5.54
N ILE A 23 31.31 -37.73 5.08
CA ILE A 23 30.02 -37.51 5.73
C ILE A 23 28.98 -38.22 4.87
N THR A 24 28.56 -39.35 5.43
CA THR A 24 27.49 -40.22 4.95
C THR A 24 26.25 -39.43 4.56
N VAL A 25 25.75 -39.75 3.37
CA VAL A 25 24.42 -39.37 2.87
C VAL A 25 23.36 -39.94 3.82
N ALA A 26 22.87 -39.10 4.72
CA ALA A 26 21.56 -39.31 5.32
C ALA A 26 20.54 -38.71 4.35
N ALA A 27 19.95 -39.58 3.52
CA ALA A 27 18.70 -39.28 2.84
C ALA A 27 17.62 -39.08 3.92
N ALA A 28 17.56 -37.87 4.48
CA ALA A 28 16.38 -37.41 5.14
C ALA A 28 15.36 -37.18 4.03
N SER A 29 14.43 -38.12 3.91
CA SER A 29 13.10 -37.90 3.41
C SER A 29 12.52 -36.70 4.15
N GLY A 30 12.88 -35.51 3.66
CA GLY A 30 12.19 -34.27 3.97
C GLY A 30 10.79 -34.48 3.46
N ALA A 31 9.92 -34.92 4.36
CA ALA A 31 8.49 -34.84 4.18
C ALA A 31 8.24 -33.50 3.50
N THR A 32 7.70 -33.54 2.29
CA THR A 32 6.95 -32.41 1.76
C THR A 32 5.94 -32.10 2.83
N SER A 33 6.29 -31.16 3.72
CA SER A 33 5.32 -30.41 4.46
C SER A 33 4.61 -29.62 3.37
N SER A 34 3.64 -30.28 2.74
CA SER A 34 2.42 -29.59 2.42
C SER A 34 1.97 -29.02 3.77
N THR A 35 2.47 -27.82 4.10
CA THR A 35 1.62 -26.87 4.77
C THR A 35 0.42 -26.80 3.86
N ALA A 36 -0.59 -27.64 4.12
CA ALA A 36 -1.91 -27.44 3.60
C ALA A 36 -2.19 -26.00 4.00
N ALA A 37 -2.03 -25.07 3.06
CA ALA A 37 -2.15 -23.66 3.32
C ALA A 37 -3.53 -23.53 3.95
N LEU A 38 -3.57 -23.23 5.25
CA LEU A 38 -4.80 -22.98 5.97
C LEU A 38 -5.48 -21.88 5.15
N LYS A 39 -6.46 -22.26 4.31
CA LYS A 39 -7.24 -21.33 3.49
C LYS A 39 -8.00 -20.44 4.47
N LYS A 40 -7.34 -19.36 4.91
CA LYS A 40 -7.80 -18.52 6.01
C LYS A 40 -8.85 -17.53 5.53
N TYR A 41 -8.80 -17.15 4.25
CA TYR A 41 -9.72 -16.21 3.62
C TYR A 41 -10.19 -16.71 2.25
N ASN A 42 -11.47 -16.46 1.94
CA ASN A 42 -12.07 -16.73 0.63
C ASN A 42 -11.63 -15.72 -0.42
N ALA A 43 -11.54 -14.45 -0.01
CA ALA A 43 -11.23 -13.31 -0.84
C ALA A 43 -10.49 -12.24 -0.04
N MET A 44 -9.86 -11.31 -0.76
CA MET A 44 -9.33 -10.08 -0.21
C MET A 44 -9.89 -8.87 -0.97
N PHE A 45 -10.30 -7.86 -0.23
CA PHE A 45 -10.84 -6.61 -0.76
C PHE A 45 -9.97 -5.46 -0.27
N THR A 46 -9.45 -4.66 -1.19
CA THR A 46 -8.51 -3.59 -0.84
C THR A 46 -9.04 -2.23 -1.25
N PHE A 47 -8.84 -1.24 -0.40
CA PHE A 47 -9.23 0.16 -0.58
C PHE A 47 -8.03 1.01 -0.16
N GLY A 48 -7.81 2.14 -0.79
CA GLY A 48 -6.65 2.97 -0.51
C GLY A 48 -6.29 3.87 -1.66
N ASP A 49 -5.01 4.17 -1.80
CA ASP A 49 -4.50 5.09 -2.81
C ASP A 49 -3.53 4.41 -3.79
N SER A 50 -2.62 5.19 -4.38
CA SER A 50 -1.58 4.70 -5.30
C SER A 50 -0.69 3.62 -4.69
N MET A 51 -0.56 3.56 -3.36
CA MET A 51 0.27 2.57 -2.67
C MET A 51 -0.30 1.15 -2.73
N ASP A 52 -1.62 1.06 -2.85
CA ASP A 52 -2.35 -0.22 -2.90
C ASP A 52 -2.96 -0.46 -4.28
N GLU A 53 -2.88 0.50 -5.21
CA GLU A 53 -3.52 0.41 -6.51
C GLU A 53 -2.93 -0.67 -7.43
N THR A 54 -3.82 -1.34 -8.17
CA THR A 54 -3.48 -2.42 -9.11
C THR A 54 -4.00 -2.17 -10.53
N GLY A 55 -4.33 -0.91 -10.86
CA GLY A 55 -4.66 -0.46 -12.21
C GLY A 55 -6.05 0.16 -12.41
N ASN A 56 -6.71 0.67 -11.36
CA ASN A 56 -8.02 1.31 -11.50
C ASN A 56 -7.95 2.59 -12.35
N ILE A 57 -6.90 3.39 -12.20
CA ILE A 57 -6.64 4.61 -12.95
C ILE A 57 -6.52 4.31 -14.45
N CYS A 58 -5.92 3.17 -14.79
CA CYS A 58 -5.79 2.73 -16.18
C CYS A 58 -7.07 2.11 -16.72
N ALA A 59 -7.71 1.22 -15.97
CA ALA A 59 -8.96 0.58 -16.38
C ALA A 59 -10.11 1.57 -16.55
N GLY A 60 -10.07 2.70 -15.83
CA GLY A 60 -11.04 3.78 -15.94
C GLY A 60 -10.81 4.74 -17.10
N SER A 61 -9.64 4.73 -17.74
CA SER A 61 -9.35 5.63 -18.86
C SER A 61 -9.73 4.99 -20.18
N SER A 62 -10.52 5.71 -20.98
CA SER A 62 -10.98 5.27 -22.30
C SER A 62 -10.13 5.80 -23.45
N ASN A 63 -9.19 6.72 -23.17
CA ASN A 63 -8.37 7.36 -24.20
C ASN A 63 -6.87 7.15 -23.94
N LYS A 64 -6.15 6.70 -24.98
CA LYS A 64 -4.70 6.48 -24.97
C LYS A 64 -3.91 7.74 -24.56
N THR A 65 -4.42 8.93 -24.87
CA THR A 65 -3.73 10.18 -24.52
C THR A 65 -3.67 10.39 -23.00
N GLU A 66 -4.73 10.08 -22.26
CA GLU A 66 -4.75 10.19 -20.80
C GLU A 66 -3.81 9.16 -20.16
N LEU A 67 -3.83 7.92 -20.66
CA LEU A 67 -2.92 6.86 -20.22
C LEU A 67 -1.44 7.22 -20.45
N ASN A 68 -1.13 7.91 -21.54
CA ASN A 68 0.24 8.31 -21.87
C ASN A 68 0.83 9.37 -20.92
N VAL A 69 0.00 10.11 -20.19
CA VAL A 69 0.48 11.11 -19.21
C VAL A 69 0.84 10.44 -17.87
N LEU A 70 0.27 9.26 -17.60
CA LEU A 70 0.53 8.53 -16.37
C LEU A 70 1.90 7.84 -16.42
N THR A 71 2.81 8.21 -15.53
CA THR A 71 4.14 7.59 -15.50
C THR A 71 4.07 6.09 -15.22
N CYS A 72 3.06 5.63 -14.46
CA CYS A 72 2.84 4.21 -14.15
C CYS A 72 2.49 3.32 -15.37
N THR A 73 2.28 3.91 -16.55
CA THR A 73 2.10 3.19 -17.83
C THR A 73 3.38 3.08 -18.66
N HIS A 74 4.52 3.54 -18.12
CA HIS A 74 5.83 3.53 -18.78
C HIS A 74 6.91 2.88 -17.90
N PRO A 75 8.04 2.44 -18.46
CA PRO A 75 9.21 2.05 -17.65
C PRO A 75 9.66 3.20 -16.72
N PRO A 76 10.16 2.91 -15.50
CA PRO A 76 10.53 1.59 -14.98
C PRO A 76 9.37 0.79 -14.31
N TYR A 77 8.13 1.27 -14.39
CA TYR A 77 7.02 0.62 -13.69
C TYR A 77 6.76 -0.80 -14.21
N GLY A 78 6.60 -1.75 -13.29
CA GLY A 78 6.37 -3.17 -13.56
C GLY A 78 7.56 -4.01 -14.08
N GLU A 79 8.76 -3.43 -14.24
CA GLU A 79 9.95 -4.14 -14.76
C GLU A 79 10.41 -5.35 -13.94
N THR A 80 10.33 -5.33 -12.60
CA THR A 80 10.91 -6.37 -11.73
C THR A 80 10.05 -7.61 -11.55
N TYR A 81 8.75 -7.52 -11.83
CA TYR A 81 7.82 -8.66 -11.68
C TYR A 81 6.96 -8.92 -12.92
N PHE A 82 6.41 -7.88 -13.53
CA PHE A 82 5.49 -8.03 -14.66
C PHE A 82 6.20 -8.01 -16.02
N GLY A 83 7.46 -7.54 -16.06
CA GLY A 83 8.27 -7.36 -17.26
C GLY A 83 7.73 -6.29 -18.21
N ARG A 84 6.75 -5.50 -17.76
CA ARG A 84 6.08 -4.42 -18.49
C ARG A 84 5.30 -3.53 -17.52
N PRO A 85 4.94 -2.30 -17.92
CA PRO A 85 4.04 -1.45 -17.15
C PRO A 85 2.73 -2.16 -16.80
N SER A 86 2.41 -2.16 -15.50
CA SER A 86 1.27 -2.87 -14.91
C SER A 86 0.26 -1.93 -14.26
N CYS A 87 0.40 -0.61 -14.46
CA CYS A 87 -0.44 0.42 -13.82
C CYS A 87 -0.43 0.38 -12.29
N ARG A 88 0.66 -0.13 -11.71
CA ARG A 88 1.00 -0.03 -10.30
C ARG A 88 2.04 1.08 -10.16
N TRP A 89 2.00 1.83 -9.06
CA TRP A 89 2.98 2.89 -8.78
C TRP A 89 4.28 2.35 -8.19
N CYS A 90 4.74 1.20 -8.70
CA CYS A 90 6.04 0.62 -8.39
C CYS A 90 6.60 -0.13 -9.62
N ASP A 91 7.87 -0.49 -9.54
CA ASP A 91 8.60 -1.30 -10.50
C ASP A 91 8.12 -2.77 -10.55
N GLY A 92 7.20 -3.18 -9.67
CA GLY A 92 6.71 -4.55 -9.63
C GLY A 92 5.39 -4.67 -8.88
N ARG A 93 5.42 -5.44 -7.79
CA ARG A 93 4.25 -5.73 -6.94
C ARG A 93 4.09 -4.68 -5.84
N VAL A 94 2.86 -4.26 -5.59
CA VAL A 94 2.52 -3.44 -4.42
C VAL A 94 2.32 -4.33 -3.19
N VAL A 95 2.30 -3.75 -1.97
CA VAL A 95 2.22 -4.50 -0.70
C VAL A 95 1.03 -5.48 -0.68
N VAL A 96 -0.12 -5.06 -1.18
CA VAL A 96 -1.32 -5.93 -1.25
C VAL A 96 -1.14 -7.14 -2.16
N ASP A 97 -0.31 -7.08 -3.19
CA ASP A 97 -0.03 -8.26 -4.03
C ASP A 97 0.73 -9.33 -3.23
N PHE A 98 1.72 -8.92 -2.43
CA PHE A 98 2.47 -9.83 -1.56
C PHE A 98 1.56 -10.46 -0.50
N ILE A 99 0.67 -9.68 0.11
CA ILE A 99 -0.32 -10.19 1.08
C ILE A 99 -1.26 -11.19 0.41
N ALA A 100 -1.81 -10.88 -0.77
CA ALA A 100 -2.70 -11.77 -1.50
C ALA A 100 -2.02 -13.13 -1.77
N GLN A 101 -0.79 -13.10 -2.29
CA GLN A 101 -0.05 -14.31 -2.62
C GLN A 101 0.33 -15.13 -1.38
N ALA A 102 0.74 -14.48 -0.29
CA ALA A 102 1.01 -15.15 0.99
C ALA A 102 -0.24 -15.85 1.56
N LEU A 103 -1.43 -15.36 1.23
CA LEU A 103 -2.71 -15.97 1.60
C LEU A 103 -3.22 -17.02 0.59
N GLY A 104 -2.49 -17.28 -0.50
CA GLY A 104 -2.92 -18.18 -1.58
C GLY A 104 -4.06 -17.63 -2.45
N LEU A 105 -4.27 -16.32 -2.42
CA LEU A 105 -5.22 -15.59 -3.27
C LEU A 105 -4.54 -15.13 -4.57
N PRO A 106 -5.31 -14.93 -5.66
CA PRO A 106 -4.77 -14.35 -6.88
C PRO A 106 -4.35 -12.89 -6.64
N LEU A 107 -3.52 -12.35 -7.55
CA LEU A 107 -3.34 -10.90 -7.63
C LEU A 107 -4.72 -10.25 -7.84
N LEU A 108 -4.98 -9.18 -7.10
CA LEU A 108 -6.29 -8.56 -7.12
C LEU A 108 -6.48 -7.76 -8.40
N PRO A 109 -7.55 -8.00 -9.17
CA PRO A 109 -7.88 -7.17 -10.32
C PRO A 109 -8.40 -5.80 -9.86
N PRO A 110 -8.24 -4.74 -10.68
CA PRO A 110 -8.84 -3.45 -10.41
C PRO A 110 -10.36 -3.52 -10.55
N SER A 111 -11.09 -2.87 -9.65
CA SER A 111 -12.56 -2.85 -9.60
C SER A 111 -13.22 -2.31 -10.86
N LYS A 112 -12.50 -1.49 -11.64
CA LYS A 112 -12.96 -0.93 -12.91
C LYS A 112 -12.73 -1.86 -14.11
N ALA A 113 -12.14 -3.05 -13.92
CA ALA A 113 -11.95 -4.01 -15.01
C ALA A 113 -13.28 -4.62 -15.49
N ILE A 114 -13.45 -4.70 -16.81
CA ILE A 114 -14.64 -5.29 -17.45
C ILE A 114 -14.41 -6.80 -17.66
N GLY A 115 -15.45 -7.60 -17.51
CA GLY A 115 -15.41 -9.05 -17.79
C GLY A 115 -14.53 -9.85 -16.84
N THR A 116 -14.23 -9.30 -15.65
CA THR A 116 -13.33 -9.92 -14.67
C THR A 116 -14.12 -10.59 -13.54
N ASP A 117 -13.62 -11.73 -13.06
CA ASP A 117 -14.18 -12.44 -11.91
C ASP A 117 -13.63 -11.89 -10.59
N PHE A 118 -14.49 -11.21 -9.83
CA PHE A 118 -14.15 -10.59 -8.55
C PHE A 118 -14.41 -11.47 -7.34
N ARG A 119 -14.90 -12.72 -7.53
CA ARG A 119 -15.28 -13.59 -6.40
C ARG A 119 -14.12 -13.82 -5.46
N ARG A 120 -12.90 -14.00 -5.94
CA ARG A 120 -11.71 -14.24 -5.08
C ARG A 120 -11.02 -12.97 -4.58
N GLY A 121 -11.61 -11.81 -4.82
CA GLY A 121 -11.08 -10.53 -4.38
C GLY A 121 -11.05 -9.49 -5.49
N VAL A 122 -11.01 -8.23 -5.08
CA VAL A 122 -10.98 -7.07 -5.97
C VAL A 122 -10.33 -5.90 -5.24
N ASN A 123 -9.70 -5.03 -6.02
CA ASN A 123 -9.03 -3.85 -5.53
C ASN A 123 -9.76 -2.58 -5.96
N MET A 124 -10.20 -1.78 -5.00
CA MET A 124 -10.90 -0.51 -5.19
C MET A 124 -9.96 0.70 -5.03
N ALA A 125 -8.72 0.49 -4.57
CA ALA A 125 -7.73 1.55 -4.41
C ALA A 125 -7.44 2.23 -5.75
N ILE A 126 -7.27 3.54 -5.71
CA ILE A 126 -7.04 4.35 -6.91
C ILE A 126 -6.11 5.52 -6.58
N THR A 127 -5.27 5.89 -7.54
CA THR A 127 -4.25 6.94 -7.43
C THR A 127 -4.82 8.18 -6.76
N GLY A 128 -4.14 8.76 -5.78
CA GLY A 128 -4.64 9.99 -5.14
C GLY A 128 -5.90 9.79 -4.28
N GLY A 129 -6.29 8.55 -3.98
CA GLY A 129 -7.40 8.25 -3.09
C GLY A 129 -7.26 8.96 -1.74
N THR A 130 -8.36 9.59 -1.30
CA THR A 130 -8.43 10.40 -0.08
C THR A 130 -9.39 9.81 0.94
N ALA A 131 -9.22 10.14 2.23
CA ALA A 131 -10.25 9.87 3.21
C ALA A 131 -11.48 10.78 3.01
N MET A 132 -11.25 12.02 2.64
CA MET A 132 -12.30 13.03 2.48
C MET A 132 -12.83 13.08 1.05
N ASN A 133 -14.14 13.32 0.90
CA ASN A 133 -14.76 13.61 -0.41
C ASN A 133 -14.26 14.93 -0.99
N PHE A 134 -14.29 15.07 -2.32
CA PHE A 134 -13.82 16.29 -3.00
C PHE A 134 -14.53 17.57 -2.53
N SER A 135 -15.80 17.48 -2.12
CA SER A 135 -16.55 18.61 -1.56
C SER A 135 -15.87 19.26 -0.34
N PHE A 136 -15.10 18.49 0.43
CA PHE A 136 -14.30 19.03 1.52
C PHE A 136 -13.19 19.96 1.01
N TYR A 137 -12.45 19.55 -0.03
CA TYR A 137 -11.38 20.37 -0.61
C TYR A 137 -11.92 21.56 -1.39
N LYS A 138 -13.06 21.40 -2.07
CA LYS A 138 -13.78 22.51 -2.70
C LYS A 138 -14.14 23.61 -1.70
N ALA A 139 -14.62 23.22 -0.52
CA ALA A 139 -14.89 24.18 0.56
C ALA A 139 -13.62 24.86 1.12
N LEU A 140 -12.44 24.31 0.84
CA LEU A 140 -11.14 24.87 1.21
C LEU A 140 -10.47 25.67 0.08
N GLY A 141 -11.18 25.87 -1.04
CA GLY A 141 -10.71 26.66 -2.18
C GLY A 141 -10.00 25.86 -3.28
N VAL A 142 -10.06 24.53 -3.25
CA VAL A 142 -9.52 23.69 -4.33
C VAL A 142 -10.55 23.57 -5.45
N GLU A 143 -10.21 24.03 -6.66
CA GLU A 143 -11.18 24.15 -7.76
C GLU A 143 -11.47 22.84 -8.49
N ASP A 144 -10.46 21.98 -8.64
CA ASP A 144 -10.52 20.70 -9.36
C ASP A 144 -9.81 19.60 -8.54
N PRO A 145 -10.31 18.36 -8.45
CA PRO A 145 -9.51 17.25 -7.94
C PRO A 145 -8.21 17.12 -8.71
N VAL A 146 -7.08 17.18 -8.00
CA VAL A 146 -5.76 17.10 -8.64
C VAL A 146 -5.43 15.73 -9.24
N TRP A 147 -6.03 14.66 -8.71
CA TRP A 147 -5.74 13.29 -9.18
C TRP A 147 -6.99 12.59 -9.73
N ASN A 148 -8.05 12.47 -8.92
CA ASN A 148 -9.37 11.99 -9.32
C ASN A 148 -10.40 12.12 -8.18
N HIS A 149 -11.63 11.67 -8.42
CA HIS A 149 -12.72 11.56 -7.43
C HIS A 149 -12.73 10.22 -6.67
N GLY A 150 -11.57 9.75 -6.20
CA GLY A 150 -11.36 8.42 -5.63
C GLY A 150 -11.41 8.33 -4.10
N SER A 151 -12.26 9.10 -3.42
CA SER A 151 -12.36 9.08 -1.94
C SER A 151 -12.74 7.69 -1.41
N LEU A 152 -12.49 7.44 -0.11
CA LEU A 152 -12.90 6.17 0.53
C LEU A 152 -14.39 5.88 0.39
N ASP A 153 -15.23 6.92 0.33
CA ASP A 153 -16.68 6.76 0.15
C ASP A 153 -17.01 6.31 -1.26
N THR A 154 -16.34 6.88 -2.27
CA THR A 154 -16.43 6.44 -3.65
C THR A 154 -15.98 4.99 -3.79
N GLN A 155 -14.87 4.60 -3.17
CA GLN A 155 -14.36 3.23 -3.24
C GLN A 155 -15.28 2.22 -2.55
N ILE A 156 -15.89 2.59 -1.41
CA ILE A 156 -16.95 1.79 -0.76
C ILE A 156 -18.16 1.65 -1.67
N GLN A 157 -18.53 2.70 -2.40
CA GLN A 157 -19.63 2.65 -3.36
C GLN A 157 -19.34 1.68 -4.52
N TRP A 158 -18.14 1.72 -5.11
CA TRP A 158 -17.72 0.74 -6.12
C TRP A 158 -17.76 -0.69 -5.59
N PHE A 159 -17.30 -0.90 -4.35
CA PHE A 159 -17.39 -2.22 -3.73
C PHE A 159 -18.83 -2.72 -3.61
N LYS A 160 -19.76 -1.86 -3.16
CA LYS A 160 -21.20 -2.21 -3.08
C LYS A 160 -21.79 -2.60 -4.42
N GLU A 161 -21.42 -1.91 -5.49
CA GLU A 161 -21.86 -2.20 -6.86
C GLU A 161 -21.38 -3.57 -7.35
N LEU A 162 -20.24 -4.05 -6.85
CA LEU A 162 -19.69 -5.37 -7.18
C LEU A 162 -20.23 -6.50 -6.31
N LEU A 163 -20.87 -6.23 -5.16
CA LEU A 163 -21.36 -7.27 -4.26
C LEU A 163 -22.29 -8.29 -4.93
N PRO A 164 -23.25 -7.90 -5.80
CA PRO A 164 -24.13 -8.86 -6.47
C PRO A 164 -23.36 -9.90 -7.30
N SER A 165 -22.29 -9.50 -7.99
CA SER A 165 -21.47 -10.42 -8.80
C SER A 165 -20.48 -11.25 -7.96
N ILE A 166 -20.06 -10.72 -6.81
CA ILE A 166 -19.13 -11.40 -5.89
C ILE A 166 -19.85 -12.49 -5.08
N CYS A 167 -21.03 -12.19 -4.54
CA CYS A 167 -21.66 -13.05 -3.53
C CYS A 167 -23.18 -13.14 -3.61
N GLY A 168 -23.83 -12.52 -4.60
CA GLY A 168 -25.27 -12.64 -4.83
C GLY A 168 -26.10 -11.75 -3.91
N THR A 169 -26.95 -12.35 -3.08
CA THR A 169 -27.87 -11.61 -2.20
C THR A 169 -27.17 -11.05 -0.97
N GLU A 170 -27.78 -10.07 -0.30
CA GLU A 170 -27.22 -9.47 0.92
C GLU A 170 -26.93 -10.54 2.01
N GLN A 171 -27.84 -11.51 2.17
CA GLN A 171 -27.71 -12.59 3.15
C GLN A 171 -26.49 -13.48 2.84
N SER A 172 -26.32 -13.90 1.58
CA SER A 172 -25.17 -14.71 1.17
C SER A 172 -23.87 -13.91 1.24
N CYS A 173 -23.93 -12.61 0.93
CA CYS A 173 -22.79 -11.70 1.03
C CYS A 173 -22.27 -11.58 2.45
N LYS A 174 -23.11 -11.35 3.48
CA LYS A 174 -22.63 -11.33 4.88
C LYS A 174 -21.88 -12.62 5.25
N GLY A 175 -22.42 -13.76 4.80
CA GLY A 175 -21.80 -15.07 4.99
C GLY A 175 -20.44 -15.24 4.30
N TYR A 176 -20.24 -14.59 3.16
CA TYR A 176 -19.02 -14.59 2.36
C TYR A 176 -17.97 -13.60 2.88
N LEU A 177 -18.37 -12.36 3.12
CA LEU A 177 -17.51 -11.26 3.54
C LEU A 177 -16.90 -11.49 4.93
N ARG A 178 -17.62 -12.15 5.85
CA ARG A 178 -17.04 -12.53 7.16
C ARG A 178 -15.82 -13.45 7.04
N LYS A 179 -15.67 -14.18 5.92
CA LYS A 179 -14.54 -15.07 5.63
C LYS A 179 -13.53 -14.40 4.68
N SER A 180 -13.56 -13.09 4.55
CA SER A 180 -12.69 -12.32 3.66
C SER A 180 -11.84 -11.33 4.44
N LEU A 181 -10.68 -10.97 3.90
CA LEU A 181 -9.80 -9.95 4.46
C LEU A 181 -10.06 -8.60 3.78
N PHE A 182 -10.12 -7.54 4.57
CA PHE A 182 -10.27 -6.17 4.07
C PHE A 182 -9.02 -5.37 4.42
N MET A 183 -8.33 -4.85 3.42
CA MET A 183 -7.29 -3.82 3.62
C MET A 183 -7.95 -2.46 3.37
N PHE A 184 -8.03 -1.61 4.38
CA PHE A 184 -8.76 -0.34 4.31
C PHE A 184 -7.84 0.85 4.56
N GLY A 185 -7.19 1.28 3.48
CA GLY A 185 -6.12 2.27 3.48
C GLY A 185 -4.85 1.70 2.85
N ALA A 186 -3.78 2.49 2.77
CA ALA A 186 -3.56 3.70 3.58
C ALA A 186 -4.37 4.92 3.09
N TYR A 187 -4.96 5.67 4.03
CA TYR A 187 -5.71 6.91 3.76
C TYR A 187 -5.17 8.05 4.61
N GLY A 188 -5.28 9.29 4.12
CA GLY A 188 -4.80 10.50 4.80
C GLY A 188 -3.60 11.14 4.13
N GLY A 189 -2.72 10.35 3.49
CA GLY A 189 -1.52 10.87 2.82
C GLY A 189 -1.89 11.90 1.75
N ASN A 190 -2.79 11.54 0.84
CA ASN A 190 -3.27 12.47 -0.19
C ASN A 190 -4.09 13.62 0.39
N ASP A 191 -4.83 13.40 1.48
CA ASP A 191 -5.54 14.48 2.18
C ASP A 191 -4.59 15.57 2.68
N TYR A 192 -3.40 15.17 3.15
CA TYR A 192 -2.35 16.12 3.51
C TYR A 192 -1.60 16.66 2.30
N ASN A 193 -1.36 15.88 1.25
CA ASN A 193 -0.69 16.37 0.03
C ASN A 193 -1.47 17.54 -0.59
N VAL A 194 -2.80 17.45 -0.68
CA VAL A 194 -3.65 18.56 -1.15
C VAL A 194 -3.44 19.81 -0.27
N GLN A 195 -3.41 19.64 1.05
CA GLN A 195 -3.24 20.76 1.98
C GLN A 195 -1.84 21.38 1.90
N LEU A 196 -0.80 20.56 1.81
CA LEU A 196 0.60 20.99 1.89
C LEU A 196 1.10 21.52 0.54
N LEU A 197 0.77 20.85 -0.56
CA LEU A 197 1.33 21.12 -1.88
C LEU A 197 0.46 22.04 -2.73
N GLU A 198 -0.88 21.93 -2.64
CA GLU A 198 -1.78 22.75 -3.46
C GLU A 198 -2.23 24.00 -2.73
N ARG A 199 -2.57 23.86 -1.43
CA ARG A 199 -2.99 25.00 -0.60
C ARG A 199 -1.84 25.72 0.09
N GLY A 200 -0.63 25.14 0.06
CA GLY A 200 0.55 25.73 0.70
C GLY A 200 0.43 25.85 2.22
N LEU A 201 -0.39 25.02 2.88
CA LEU A 201 -0.47 25.01 4.34
C LEU A 201 0.82 24.49 4.95
N THR A 202 1.18 25.00 6.12
CA THR A 202 2.26 24.40 6.92
C THR A 202 1.81 23.06 7.52
N PRO A 203 2.74 22.15 7.88
CA PRO A 203 2.38 20.91 8.60
C PRO A 203 1.57 21.14 9.89
N GLU A 204 1.85 22.24 10.60
CA GLU A 204 1.09 22.65 11.79
C GLU A 204 -0.36 23.02 11.42
N GLN A 205 -0.57 23.82 10.38
CA GLN A 205 -1.91 24.18 9.92
C GLN A 205 -2.69 22.95 9.42
N ALA A 206 -2.03 22.06 8.68
CA ALA A 206 -2.63 20.81 8.19
C ALA A 206 -3.03 19.87 9.34
N THR A 207 -2.31 19.92 10.48
CA THR A 207 -2.60 19.12 11.67
C THR A 207 -4.02 19.35 12.19
N ASN A 208 -4.56 20.58 12.04
CA ASN A 208 -5.92 20.94 12.47
C ASN A 208 -7.03 20.13 11.78
N TYR A 209 -6.76 19.56 10.61
CA TYR A 209 -7.73 18.75 9.86
C TYR A 209 -7.66 17.25 10.18
N THR A 210 -6.62 16.82 10.91
CA THR A 210 -6.40 15.41 11.27
C THR A 210 -7.59 14.76 11.95
N PRO A 211 -8.28 15.38 12.93
CA PRO A 211 -9.46 14.75 13.56
C PRO A 211 -10.58 14.43 12.57
N LYS A 212 -10.78 15.29 11.57
CA LYS A 212 -11.80 15.09 10.53
C LYS A 212 -11.42 13.97 9.56
N ILE A 213 -10.17 13.94 9.12
CA ILE A 213 -9.62 12.91 8.22
C ILE A 213 -9.67 11.53 8.90
N VAL A 214 -9.13 11.41 10.11
CA VAL A 214 -9.14 10.15 10.87
C VAL A 214 -10.57 9.72 11.22
N GLY A 215 -11.45 10.66 11.55
CA GLY A 215 -12.87 10.39 11.75
C GLY A 215 -13.55 9.81 10.50
N ALA A 216 -13.22 10.31 9.31
CA ALA A 216 -13.73 9.76 8.05
C ALA A 216 -13.26 8.32 7.82
N ILE A 217 -11.99 8.01 8.11
CA ILE A 217 -11.44 6.64 8.03
C ILE A 217 -12.18 5.71 9.00
N ALA A 218 -12.36 6.12 10.26
CA ALA A 218 -13.10 5.34 11.25
C ALA A 218 -14.55 5.07 10.83
N ASN A 219 -15.23 6.06 10.26
CA ASN A 219 -16.57 5.91 9.70
C ASN A 219 -16.60 4.97 8.47
N GLY A 220 -15.55 4.99 7.64
CA GLY A 220 -15.38 4.04 6.54
C GLY A 220 -15.28 2.59 7.02
N VAL A 221 -14.52 2.35 8.09
CA VAL A 221 -14.43 1.02 8.73
C VAL A 221 -15.80 0.56 9.24
N GLU A 222 -16.56 1.43 9.93
CA GLU A 222 -17.93 1.12 10.36
C GLU A 222 -18.85 0.76 9.19
N LYS A 223 -18.75 1.45 8.06
CA LYS A 223 -19.51 1.12 6.84
C LYS A 223 -19.15 -0.27 6.31
N LEU A 224 -17.87 -0.67 6.31
CA LEU A 224 -17.47 -2.02 5.91
C LEU A 224 -17.98 -3.08 6.88
N ILE A 225 -17.93 -2.83 8.20
CA ILE A 225 -18.50 -3.73 9.21
C ILE A 225 -20.00 -3.92 8.98
N ALA A 226 -20.74 -2.84 8.69
CA ALA A 226 -22.16 -2.90 8.38
C ALA A 226 -22.48 -3.74 7.13
N LEU A 227 -21.57 -3.76 6.14
CA LEU A 227 -21.67 -4.61 4.95
C LEU A 227 -21.37 -6.09 5.25
N GLY A 228 -20.71 -6.40 6.37
CA GLY A 228 -20.36 -7.77 6.77
C GLY A 228 -18.87 -8.06 6.85
N ALA A 229 -18.01 -7.03 6.78
CA ALA A 229 -16.58 -7.19 7.01
C ALA A 229 -16.30 -7.56 8.47
N VAL A 230 -15.54 -8.64 8.68
CA VAL A 230 -15.14 -9.10 10.01
C VAL A 230 -13.64 -8.90 10.24
N HIS A 231 -12.81 -9.14 9.24
CA HIS A 231 -11.36 -8.99 9.34
C HIS A 231 -10.91 -7.76 8.56
N VAL A 232 -10.62 -6.67 9.27
CA VAL A 232 -10.22 -5.40 8.65
C VAL A 232 -8.85 -4.98 9.15
N VAL A 233 -7.93 -4.73 8.23
CA VAL A 233 -6.62 -4.14 8.50
C VAL A 233 -6.69 -2.67 8.08
N VAL A 234 -6.30 -1.79 8.99
CA VAL A 234 -6.29 -0.34 8.80
C VAL A 234 -4.84 0.13 8.94
N PRO A 235 -4.11 0.30 7.82
CA PRO A 235 -2.75 0.80 7.87
C PRO A 235 -2.71 2.30 8.20
N GLY A 236 -1.66 2.70 8.91
CA GLY A 236 -1.25 4.11 9.01
C GLY A 236 -0.62 4.64 7.72
N ILE A 237 -0.29 5.92 7.71
CA ILE A 237 0.43 6.57 6.61
C ILE A 237 1.94 6.58 6.88
N PHE A 238 2.74 6.65 5.82
CA PHE A 238 4.20 6.67 5.90
C PHE A 238 4.77 7.95 6.54
N PRO A 239 6.06 7.96 6.92
CA PRO A 239 6.75 9.18 7.33
C PRO A 239 6.85 10.17 6.16
N THR A 240 5.88 11.09 6.03
CA THR A 240 5.84 12.08 4.94
C THR A 240 7.13 12.88 4.82
N GLY A 241 7.78 13.22 5.94
CA GLY A 241 9.02 13.97 5.94
C GLY A 241 10.22 13.21 5.37
N CYS A 242 10.11 11.90 5.19
CA CYS A 242 11.13 11.06 4.56
C CYS A 242 10.84 10.78 3.07
N LEU A 243 9.69 11.24 2.54
CA LEU A 243 9.33 10.96 1.15
C LEU A 243 10.19 11.82 0.20
N PRO A 244 10.75 11.25 -0.88
CA PRO A 244 11.62 11.98 -1.80
C PRO A 244 11.02 13.28 -2.35
N ILE A 245 9.72 13.31 -2.63
CA ILE A 245 9.06 14.52 -3.14
C ILE A 245 9.11 15.68 -2.14
N PHE A 246 8.91 15.42 -0.84
CA PHE A 246 8.98 16.46 0.18
C PHE A 246 10.43 16.88 0.46
N LEU A 247 11.37 15.93 0.44
CA LEU A 247 12.80 16.24 0.56
C LEU A 247 13.32 17.07 -0.61
N SER A 248 12.88 16.79 -1.84
CA SER A 248 13.27 17.59 -3.00
C SER A 248 12.71 19.01 -2.97
N LEU A 249 11.51 19.20 -2.43
CA LEU A 249 10.83 20.50 -2.39
C LEU A 249 11.20 21.35 -1.17
N PHE A 250 11.52 20.72 -0.04
CA PHE A 250 11.68 21.39 1.26
C PHE A 250 12.93 20.93 2.04
N GLY A 251 13.87 20.24 1.38
CA GLY A 251 15.04 19.60 2.02
C GLY A 251 16.08 20.54 2.61
N ASP A 252 15.95 21.85 2.41
CA ASP A 252 16.70 22.90 3.10
C ASP A 252 16.08 23.27 4.47
N GLY A 253 14.97 22.62 4.85
CA GLY A 253 14.28 22.82 6.12
C GLY A 253 14.90 22.10 7.34
N ASP A 254 14.13 22.04 8.43
CA ASP A 254 14.54 21.41 9.69
C ASP A 254 14.45 19.87 9.60
N LEU A 255 15.61 19.24 9.38
CA LEU A 255 15.77 17.79 9.26
C LEU A 255 16.14 17.14 10.60
N ASP A 256 15.67 15.92 10.81
CA ASP A 256 16.15 15.03 11.87
C ASP A 256 17.49 14.37 11.51
N ASP A 257 18.06 13.61 12.45
CA ASP A 257 19.36 12.95 12.28
C ASP A 257 19.34 11.89 11.16
N THR A 258 18.16 11.54 10.65
CA THR A 258 17.97 10.61 9.54
C THR A 258 17.74 11.32 8.20
N GLY A 259 17.82 12.65 8.18
CA GLY A 259 17.63 13.47 6.98
C GLY A 259 16.17 13.71 6.61
N CYS A 260 15.21 13.40 7.51
CA CYS A 260 13.79 13.59 7.25
C CYS A 260 13.26 14.90 7.85
N LEU A 261 12.28 15.52 7.19
CA LEU A 261 11.67 16.76 7.65
C LEU A 261 10.86 16.56 8.94
N LYS A 262 11.30 17.18 10.03
CA LYS A 262 10.73 16.98 11.38
C LYS A 262 9.24 17.32 11.44
N ALA A 263 8.85 18.49 10.92
CA ALA A 263 7.46 18.98 11.00
C ALA A 263 6.47 18.06 10.25
N TYR A 264 6.87 17.52 9.10
CA TYR A 264 6.05 16.61 8.29
C TYR A 264 5.94 15.23 8.94
N ASN A 265 7.03 14.74 9.54
CA ASN A 265 7.01 13.53 10.35
C ASN A 265 6.18 13.70 11.65
N LEU A 266 6.16 14.90 12.24
CA LEU A 266 5.30 15.19 13.38
C LEU A 266 3.80 15.11 13.00
N LEU A 267 3.41 15.71 11.88
CA LEU A 267 2.04 15.62 11.34
C LEU A 267 1.60 14.16 11.14
N THR A 268 2.43 13.35 10.48
CA THR A 268 2.08 11.94 10.20
C THR A 268 2.08 11.06 11.44
N ARG A 269 3.00 11.27 12.39
CA ARG A 269 2.94 10.60 13.70
C ARG A 269 1.67 10.97 14.47
N TYR A 270 1.24 12.23 14.41
CA TYR A 270 0.00 12.66 15.05
C TYR A 270 -1.22 11.98 14.42
N HIS A 271 -1.30 11.95 13.08
CA HIS A 271 -2.33 11.19 12.35
C HIS A 271 -2.37 9.73 12.79
N ASN A 272 -1.23 9.04 12.74
CA ASN A 272 -1.12 7.61 13.04
C ASN A 272 -1.47 7.29 14.50
N SER A 273 -1.05 8.14 15.44
CA SER A 273 -1.43 8.04 16.85
C SER A 273 -2.95 8.14 17.04
N MET A 274 -3.59 9.10 16.38
CA MET A 274 -5.04 9.28 16.46
C MET A 274 -5.79 8.12 15.77
N LEU A 275 -5.32 7.67 14.61
CA LEU A 275 -5.91 6.56 13.86
C LEU A 275 -5.82 5.26 14.67
N ARG A 276 -4.66 4.95 15.26
CA ARG A 276 -4.49 3.78 16.13
C ARG A 276 -5.49 3.79 17.29
N LYS A 277 -5.64 4.93 17.98
CA LYS A 277 -6.63 5.08 19.07
C LYS A 277 -8.06 4.84 18.59
N GLN A 278 -8.41 5.30 17.38
CA GLN A 278 -9.73 5.05 16.80
C GLN A 278 -9.94 3.58 16.43
N VAL A 279 -8.94 2.91 15.85
CA VAL A 279 -9.00 1.47 15.54
C VAL A 279 -9.17 0.66 16.84
N GLU A 280 -8.44 1.00 17.90
CA GLU A 280 -8.58 0.38 19.23
C GLU A 280 -9.98 0.63 19.84
N ALA A 281 -10.56 1.82 19.64
CA ALA A 281 -11.92 2.14 20.08
C ALA A 281 -12.98 1.34 19.32
N LEU A 282 -12.87 1.25 18.00
CA LEU A 282 -13.75 0.44 17.15
C LEU A 282 -13.62 -1.05 17.49
N GLN A 283 -12.41 -1.54 17.75
CA GLN A 283 -12.18 -2.93 18.16
C GLN A 283 -12.89 -3.24 19.48
N ARG A 284 -12.89 -2.31 20.44
CA ARG A 284 -13.65 -2.47 21.71
C ARG A 284 -15.16 -2.45 21.48
N LYS A 285 -15.64 -1.57 20.60
CA LYS A 285 -17.06 -1.46 20.22
C LYS A 285 -17.59 -2.74 19.56
N HIS A 286 -16.80 -3.34 18.67
CA HIS A 286 -17.17 -4.51 17.87
C HIS A 286 -16.45 -5.81 18.28
N ARG A 287 -16.03 -5.90 19.54
CA ARG A 287 -15.16 -6.99 20.07
C ARG A 287 -15.71 -8.41 19.89
N ASN A 288 -17.02 -8.56 19.77
CA ASN A 288 -17.67 -9.88 19.65
C ASN A 288 -17.92 -10.30 18.19
N SER A 289 -17.74 -9.39 17.23
CA SER A 289 -18.13 -9.60 15.83
C SER A 289 -17.02 -9.32 14.83
N THR A 290 -15.97 -8.59 15.21
CA THR A 290 -14.93 -8.13 14.28
C THR A 290 -13.53 -8.22 14.88
N ARG A 291 -12.56 -8.42 13.99
CA ARG A 291 -11.13 -8.31 14.23
C ARG A 291 -10.59 -7.15 13.39
N LEU A 292 -10.37 -6.02 14.05
CA LEU A 292 -9.74 -4.84 13.50
C LEU A 292 -8.26 -4.84 13.90
N MET A 293 -7.40 -4.57 12.93
CA MET A 293 -5.95 -4.62 13.10
C MET A 293 -5.35 -3.33 12.57
N TYR A 294 -4.58 -2.63 13.40
CA TYR A 294 -3.77 -1.51 12.94
C TYR A 294 -2.46 -2.03 12.34
N ALA A 295 -2.08 -1.56 11.15
CA ALA A 295 -0.79 -1.85 10.55
C ALA A 295 0.12 -0.62 10.60
N ASP A 296 1.24 -0.73 11.33
CA ASP A 296 2.19 0.36 11.53
C ASP A 296 3.13 0.53 10.33
N TYR A 297 2.58 1.03 9.24
CA TYR A 297 3.32 1.35 8.02
C TYR A 297 4.39 2.41 8.25
N TYR A 298 4.15 3.37 9.16
CA TYR A 298 5.13 4.39 9.52
C TYR A 298 6.38 3.76 10.12
N GLY A 299 6.22 2.94 11.17
CA GLY A 299 7.33 2.32 11.86
C GLY A 299 8.16 1.43 10.94
N LEU A 300 7.50 0.66 10.07
CA LEU A 300 8.17 -0.20 9.09
C LEU A 300 9.03 0.60 8.11
N VAL A 301 8.47 1.65 7.50
CA VAL A 301 9.22 2.47 6.53
C VAL A 301 10.30 3.30 7.22
N TYR A 302 10.02 3.87 8.40
CA TYR A 302 11.01 4.65 9.12
C TYR A 302 12.18 3.80 9.59
N GLN A 303 11.95 2.53 9.98
CA GLN A 303 13.03 1.61 10.28
C GLN A 303 13.91 1.32 9.05
N MET A 304 13.32 1.23 7.85
CA MET A 304 14.11 1.09 6.61
C MET A 304 15.00 2.31 6.37
N VAL A 305 14.52 3.52 6.66
CA VAL A 305 15.31 4.76 6.55
C VAL A 305 16.44 4.78 7.59
N GLN A 306 16.17 4.35 8.83
CA GLN A 306 17.16 4.35 9.91
C GLN A 306 18.23 3.26 9.76
N GLU A 307 17.83 2.08 9.30
CA GLU A 307 18.69 0.88 9.29
C GLU A 307 18.68 0.19 7.92
N PRO A 308 18.98 0.89 6.82
CA PRO A 308 18.69 0.35 5.50
C PRO A 308 19.53 -0.89 5.14
N HIS A 309 20.71 -1.04 5.74
CA HIS A 309 21.56 -2.23 5.62
C HIS A 309 20.88 -3.54 6.07
N LYS A 310 19.80 -3.47 6.86
CA LYS A 310 19.00 -4.64 7.26
C LYS A 310 17.98 -5.06 6.20
N PHE A 311 17.67 -4.19 5.25
CA PHE A 311 16.57 -4.34 4.29
C PHE A 311 17.03 -4.44 2.83
N GLY A 312 18.32 -4.29 2.57
CA GLY A 312 18.89 -4.44 1.24
C GLY A 312 20.41 -4.21 1.23
N THR A 313 21.02 -4.55 0.09
CA THR A 313 22.42 -4.23 -0.19
C THR A 313 22.48 -3.03 -1.14
N TYR A 314 23.19 -1.99 -0.74
CA TYR A 314 23.55 -0.87 -1.61
C TYR A 314 24.78 -1.19 -2.44
#